data_AF-A0A931WEF7-F1
#
_entry.id   AF-A0A931WEF7-F1
#
_cell.length_a   1.000
_cell.length_b   1.000
_cell.length_c   1.000
_cell.angle_alpha   90.00
_cell.angle_beta   90.00
_cell.angle_gamma   90.00
#
_symmetry.space_group_name_H-M   'P 1'
#
loop_
_entity.id
_entity.type
_entity.pdbx_description
1 polymer ?
#
loop_
_entity_poly.entity_id
_entity_poly.type
_entity_poly.pdbx_seq_one_letter_code
_entity_poly.pdbx_strand_id
1 'polypeptide(L)'
;MKFIYGLILIVGAVSLSVVADIVLKKSEFRDFKLIALGFLLYGLEAIPVALAFQKINFGPVFIIWSAISVILGLIVASLLFKESFTSYKILALVFALTAIYLSSKE
;
A
#
# COMPACT_ATOMS: atom_id res chain seq x y z
N MET A 1 20.47 4.34 9.94
CA MET A 1 19.42 5.38 10.20
C MET A 1 18.62 5.75 8.96
N LYS A 2 19.24 6.12 7.82
CA LYS A 2 18.50 6.50 6.59
C LYS A 2 17.52 5.43 6.09
N PHE A 3 17.93 4.15 6.14
CA PHE A 3 17.09 3.02 5.74
C PHE A 3 15.84 2.85 6.63
N ILE A 4 16.01 2.84 7.96
CA ILE A 4 14.90 2.75 8.92
C ILE A 4 13.92 3.92 8.73
N TYR A 5 14.42 5.13 8.52
CA TYR A 5 13.58 6.29 8.25
C TYR A 5 12.77 6.13 6.95
N GLY A 6 13.39 5.65 5.86
CA GLY A 6 12.66 5.37 4.63
C GLY A 6 11.61 4.27 4.79
N LEU A 7 11.86 3.24 5.61
CA LEU A 7 10.84 2.23 5.95
C LEU A 7 9.65 2.82 6.69
N ILE A 8 9.89 3.70 7.68
CA ILE A 8 8.82 4.39 8.41
C ILE A 8 7.96 5.22 7.44
N LEU A 9 8.60 5.90 6.48
CA LEU A 9 7.89 6.66 5.44
C LEU A 9 7.02 5.73 4.56
N ILE A 10 7.55 4.59 4.12
CA ILE A 10 6.77 3.62 3.34
C ILE A 10 5.57 3.09 4.14
N VAL A 11 5.76 2.71 5.41
CA VAL A 11 4.66 2.24 6.27
C VAL A 11 3.61 3.33 6.44
N GLY A 12 4.02 4.59 6.62
CA GLY A 12 3.11 5.73 6.68
C GLY A 12 2.34 5.95 5.37
N ALA A 13 3.02 5.84 4.22
CA ALA A 13 2.40 5.92 2.91
C ALA A 13 1.34 4.83 2.69
N VAL A 14 1.69 3.57 2.96
CA VAL A 14 0.74 2.45 2.80
C VAL A 14 -0.44 2.60 3.75
N SER A 15 -0.21 3.07 4.98
CA SER A 15 -1.31 3.34 5.91
C SER A 15 -2.28 4.39 5.35
N LEU A 16 -1.75 5.43 4.69
CA LEU A 16 -2.54 6.46 4.02
C LEU A 16 -3.35 5.88 2.84
N SER A 17 -2.73 5.09 1.96
CA SER A 17 -3.46 4.49 0.83
C SER A 17 -4.49 3.47 1.27
N VAL A 18 -4.19 2.66 2.30
CA VAL A 18 -5.19 1.76 2.90
C VAL A 18 -6.39 2.52 3.44
N VAL A 19 -6.18 3.64 4.13
CA VAL A 19 -7.30 4.49 4.60
C VAL A 19 -8.04 5.10 3.43
N ALA A 20 -7.33 5.57 2.40
CA ALA A 20 -7.94 6.07 1.17
C ALA A 20 -8.81 5.01 0.48
N ASP A 21 -8.33 3.77 0.35
CA ASP A 21 -9.05 2.63 -0.22
C ASP A 21 -10.31 2.32 0.58
N ILE A 22 -10.23 2.34 1.92
CA ILE A 22 -11.41 2.15 2.78
C ILE A 22 -12.44 3.25 2.52
N VAL A 23 -12.02 4.52 2.46
CA VAL A 23 -12.90 5.68 2.22
C VAL A 23 -13.55 5.59 0.84
N LEU A 24 -12.77 5.29 -0.20
CA LEU A 24 -13.26 5.11 -1.57
C LEU A 24 -14.25 3.95 -1.64
N LYS A 25 -13.93 2.82 -1.03
CA LYS A 25 -14.83 1.65 -1.01
C LYS A 25 -16.13 1.96 -0.28
N LYS A 26 -16.08 2.67 0.87
CA LYS A 26 -17.27 3.10 1.62
C LYS A 26 -18.10 4.14 0.88
N SER A 27 -17.51 4.92 -0.02
CA SER A 27 -18.25 5.90 -0.82
C SER A 27 -19.26 5.27 -1.78
N GLU A 28 -19.09 3.97 -2.09
CA GLU A 28 -19.82 3.25 -3.14
C GLU A 28 -19.83 3.98 -4.50
N PHE A 29 -18.88 4.89 -4.72
CA PHE A 29 -18.86 5.83 -5.84
C PHE A 29 -20.11 6.70 -5.98
N ARG A 30 -20.84 6.92 -4.89
CA ARG A 30 -22.07 7.73 -4.83
C ARG A 30 -21.91 8.98 -3.99
N ASP A 31 -21.13 8.91 -2.91
CA ASP A 31 -20.85 10.07 -2.06
C ASP A 31 -19.63 10.85 -2.57
N PHE A 32 -19.88 11.94 -3.28
CA PHE A 32 -18.83 12.79 -3.83
C PHE A 32 -17.84 13.32 -2.78
N LYS A 33 -18.28 13.57 -1.55
CA LYS A 33 -17.40 14.07 -0.48
C LYS A 33 -16.39 12.99 -0.08
N LEU A 34 -16.87 11.75 0.06
CA LEU A 34 -16.00 10.62 0.37
C LEU A 34 -15.07 10.28 -0.80
N ILE A 35 -15.55 10.38 -2.04
CA ILE A 35 -14.70 10.20 -3.23
C ILE A 35 -13.57 11.23 -3.24
N ALA A 36 -13.89 12.52 -3.09
CA ALA A 36 -12.91 13.59 -3.08
C ALA A 36 -11.89 13.42 -1.93
N LEU A 37 -12.35 13.05 -0.73
CA LEU A 37 -11.48 12.75 0.40
C LEU A 37 -10.57 11.56 0.11
N GLY A 38 -11.12 10.49 -0.46
CA GLY A 38 -10.37 9.30 -0.83
C GLY A 38 -9.25 9.62 -1.82
N PHE A 39 -9.55 10.34 -2.91
CA PHE A 39 -8.52 10.78 -3.86
C PHE A 39 -7.48 11.71 -3.24
N LEU A 40 -7.89 12.62 -2.36
CA LEU A 40 -6.97 13.50 -1.66
C LEU A 40 -6.00 12.70 -0.78
N LEU A 41 -6.50 11.74 0.00
CA LEU A 41 -5.66 10.86 0.83
C LEU A 41 -4.73 9.99 -0.02
N TYR A 42 -5.24 9.47 -1.13
CA TYR A 42 -4.44 8.68 -2.08
C TYR A 42 -3.30 9.53 -2.67
N GLY A 43 -3.59 10.77 -3.09
CA GLY A 43 -2.59 11.70 -3.58
C GLY A 43 -1.57 12.10 -2.51
N LEU A 44 -1.99 12.23 -1.25
CA LEU A 44 -1.10 12.57 -0.14
C LEU A 44 -0.08 11.46 0.16
N GLU A 45 -0.34 10.19 -0.19
CA GLU A 45 0.65 9.12 -0.03
C GLU A 45 1.93 9.38 -0.85
N ALA A 46 1.82 10.11 -1.97
CA ALA A 46 2.95 10.36 -2.85
C ALA A 46 4.07 11.15 -2.13
N ILE A 47 3.73 11.96 -1.12
CA ILE A 47 4.70 12.75 -0.36
C ILE A 47 5.66 11.84 0.43
N PRO A 48 5.21 10.97 1.36
CA PRO A 48 6.10 10.07 2.08
C PRO A 48 6.84 9.10 1.14
N VAL A 49 6.21 8.63 0.05
CA VAL A 49 6.87 7.78 -0.95
C VAL A 49 8.02 8.52 -1.65
N ALA A 50 7.78 9.74 -2.12
CA ALA A 50 8.81 10.58 -2.75
C ALA A 50 9.97 10.87 -1.78
N LEU A 51 9.66 11.14 -0.51
CA LEU A 51 10.67 11.32 0.52
C LEU A 51 11.46 10.02 0.78
N ALA A 52 10.84 8.85 0.72
CA ALA A 52 11.53 7.57 0.87
C ALA A 52 12.52 7.33 -0.28
N PHE A 53 12.14 7.66 -1.52
CA PHE A 53 13.01 7.57 -2.70
C PHE A 53 14.23 8.51 -2.62
N GLN A 54 14.17 9.59 -1.84
CA GLN A 54 15.34 10.45 -1.61
C GLN A 54 16.34 9.85 -0.60
N LYS A 55 15.94 8.82 0.16
CA LYS A 55 16.76 8.24 1.25
C LYS A 55 17.27 6.84 0.94
N ILE A 56 16.59 6.12 0.06
CA ILE A 56 16.89 4.73 -0.32
C ILE A 56 16.81 4.63 -1.85
N ASN A 57 17.58 3.71 -2.43
CA ASN A 57 17.52 3.39 -3.85
C ASN A 57 16.10 3.05 -4.31
N PHE A 58 15.80 3.38 -5.57
CA PHE A 58 14.47 3.18 -6.15
C PHE A 58 13.98 1.73 -6.05
N GLY A 59 14.82 0.75 -6.40
CA GLY A 59 14.44 -0.68 -6.43
C GLY A 59 13.86 -1.17 -5.09
N PRO A 60 14.61 -1.11 -3.99
CA PRO A 60 14.12 -1.55 -2.68
C PRO A 60 12.86 -0.82 -2.21
N VAL A 61 12.78 0.51 -2.40
CA VAL A 61 11.59 1.28 -2.01
C VAL A 61 10.37 0.82 -2.79
N PHE A 62 10.50 0.69 -4.11
CA PHE A 62 9.40 0.29 -4.99
C PHE A 62 8.88 -1.11 -4.65
N ILE A 63 9.78 -2.07 -4.42
CA ILE A 63 9.41 -3.45 -4.10
C ILE A 63 8.73 -3.53 -2.73
N ILE A 64 9.30 -2.90 -1.71
CA ILE A 64 8.76 -2.92 -0.35
C ILE A 64 7.39 -2.20 -0.32
N TRP A 65 7.29 -1.02 -0.93
CA TRP A 65 6.05 -0.26 -1.01
C TRP A 65 4.95 -1.06 -1.72
N SER A 66 5.24 -1.64 -2.88
CA SER A 66 4.27 -2.43 -3.64
C SER A 66 3.81 -3.67 -2.87
N ALA A 67 4.74 -4.42 -2.29
CA ALA A 67 4.41 -5.67 -1.61
C ALA A 67 3.62 -5.43 -0.31
N ILE A 68 4.00 -4.43 0.49
CA ILE A 68 3.25 -4.08 1.71
C ILE A 68 1.85 -3.57 1.33
N SER A 69 1.71 -2.77 0.28
CA SER A 69 0.41 -2.29 -0.20
C SER A 69 -0.52 -3.44 -0.58
N VAL A 70 -0.02 -4.44 -1.31
CA VAL A 70 -0.80 -5.65 -1.66
C VAL A 70 -1.20 -6.43 -0.41
N ILE A 71 -0.25 -6.69 0.49
CA ILE A 71 -0.49 -7.49 1.70
C ILE A 71 -1.54 -6.80 2.59
N LEU A 72 -1.33 -5.53 2.94
CA LEU A 72 -2.23 -4.79 3.80
C LEU A 72 -3.59 -4.55 3.13
N GLY A 73 -3.62 -4.21 1.84
CA GLY A 73 -4.85 -4.06 1.08
C GLY A 73 -5.71 -5.32 1.10
N LEU A 74 -5.10 -6.49 0.89
CA LEU A 74 -5.81 -7.77 0.95
C LEU A 74 -6.34 -8.08 2.36
N ILE A 75 -5.51 -7.89 3.39
CA ILE A 75 -5.91 -8.11 4.79
C ILE A 75 -7.09 -7.21 5.16
N VAL A 76 -6.99 -5.92 4.86
CA VAL A 76 -8.01 -4.92 5.18
C VAL A 76 -9.30 -5.18 4.40
N ALA A 77 -9.21 -5.51 3.11
CA ALA A 77 -10.35 -5.88 2.29
C ALA A 77 -11.11 -7.08 2.88
N SER A 78 -10.39 -8.13 3.29
CA SER A 78 -11.01 -9.31 3.86
C SER A 78 -11.55 -9.11 5.27
N LEU A 79 -10.88 -8.33 6.13
CA LEU A 79 -11.34 -8.09 7.50
C LEU A 79 -12.50 -7.09 7.58
N LEU A 80 -12.41 -5.96 6.88
CA LEU A 80 -13.40 -4.88 6.96
C LEU A 80 -14.59 -5.09 6.03
N PHE A 81 -14.34 -5.57 4.80
CA PHE A 81 -15.39 -5.73 3.78
C PHE A 81 -15.84 -7.19 3.62
N LYS A 82 -15.30 -8.11 4.42
CA LYS A 82 -15.63 -9.54 4.42
C LYS A 82 -15.50 -10.18 3.03
N GLU A 83 -14.60 -9.65 2.20
CA GLU A 83 -14.39 -10.17 0.86
C GLU A 83 -13.75 -11.56 0.92
N SER A 84 -14.29 -12.50 0.14
CA SER A 84 -13.75 -13.85 0.01
C SER A 84 -12.30 -13.82 -0.48
N PHE A 85 -11.47 -14.68 0.10
CA PHE A 85 -10.12 -14.95 -0.40
C PHE A 85 -10.24 -15.83 -1.64
N THR A 86 -10.08 -15.23 -2.81
CA THR A 86 -10.08 -15.96 -4.09
C THR A 86 -8.69 -16.51 -4.39
N SER A 87 -8.60 -17.51 -5.28
CA SER A 87 -7.32 -18.06 -5.74
C SER A 87 -6.39 -16.98 -6.30
N TYR A 88 -6.95 -15.94 -6.95
CA TYR A 88 -6.17 -14.80 -7.44
C TYR A 88 -5.55 -13.95 -6.33
N LYS A 89 -6.27 -13.74 -5.20
CA LYS A 89 -5.72 -13.02 -4.03
C LYS A 89 -4.58 -13.80 -3.38
N ILE A 90 -4.69 -15.12 -3.32
CA ILE A 90 -3.63 -16.00 -2.82
C ILE A 90 -2.40 -15.92 -3.74
N LEU A 91 -2.58 -15.99 -5.06
CA LEU A 91 -1.48 -15.85 -6.02
C LEU A 91 -0.80 -14.47 -5.91
N ALA A 92 -1.58 -13.40 -5.78
CA ALA A 92 -1.05 -12.05 -5.57
C ALA A 92 -0.19 -11.96 -4.29
N LEU A 93 -0.65 -12.59 -3.19
CA LEU A 93 0.11 -12.68 -1.94
C LEU A 93 1.43 -13.45 -2.12
N VAL A 94 1.39 -14.60 -2.80
CA VAL A 94 2.58 -15.41 -3.09
C VAL A 94 3.58 -14.61 -3.92
N PHE A 95 3.14 -13.88 -4.94
CA PHE A 95 4.02 -13.04 -5.76
C PHE A 95 4.59 -11.86 -4.98
N ALA A 96 3.78 -11.20 -4.14
CA ALA A 96 4.26 -10.11 -3.28
C ALA A 96 5.36 -10.60 -2.31
N LEU A 97 5.16 -11.74 -1.66
CA LEU A 97 6.14 -12.35 -0.76
C LEU A 97 7.41 -12.79 -1.51
N THR A 98 7.24 -13.35 -2.71
CA THR A 98 8.36 -13.77 -3.57
C THR A 98 9.19 -12.57 -4.02
N ALA A 99 8.54 -11.46 -4.38
CA ALA A 99 9.21 -10.22 -4.76
C ALA A 99 10.05 -9.65 -3.61
N ILE A 100 9.51 -9.64 -2.38
CA ILE A 100 10.27 -9.26 -1.18
C ILE A 100 11.48 -10.18 -0.98
N TYR A 101 11.26 -11.50 -1.07
CA TYR A 101 12.32 -12.48 -0.85
C TYR A 101 13.47 -12.32 -1.85
N LEU A 102 13.17 -12.21 -3.15
CA LEU A 102 14.18 -12.03 -4.19
C LEU A 102 14.91 -10.70 -4.03
N SER A 103 14.20 -9.61 -3.72
CA SER A 103 14.80 -8.30 -3.47
C SER A 103 15.73 -8.27 -2.27
N SER A 104 15.55 -9.15 -1.29
CA SER A 104 16.42 -9.20 -0.10
C SER A 104 17.79 -9.85 -0.35
N LYS A 105 17.99 -10.45 -1.53
CA LYS A 105 19.24 -11.13 -1.92
C LYS A 105 20.17 -10.29 -2.80
N GLU A 106 19.73 -9.10 -3.21
CA GLU A 106 20.54 -8.09 -3.91
C GLU A 106 21.18 -7.11 -2.92
#